data_AF-A0A957Z7E2-F1
#
_entry.id   AF-A0A957Z7E2-F1
#
_cell.length_a   1.000
_cell.length_b   1.000
_cell.length_c   1.000
_cell.angle_alpha   90.00
_cell.angle_beta   90.00
_cell.angle_gamma   90.00
#
_symmetry.space_group_name_H-M   'P 1'
#
loop_
_entity.id
_entity.type
_entity.pdbx_description
1 polymer ?
#
loop_
_entity_poly.entity_id
_entity_poly.type
_entity_poly.pdbx_seq_one_letter_code
_entity_poly.pdbx_strand_id
1 'polypeptide(L)'
;MPTDPTLDQWKRLYELAAEIKKLAPWGWMQEDDLFAVQNPDTGDNGFVSVMGARGEHFAISIYLGTEALMGFWMMQESPEVGVEILLAFRQLQLSFDDREHVEDEDRAVMNELGLKFRGRNAWPIFRSFQPGFLPWLIDADEATFLIHALEQTLNVAPRFNENPDLLTMADDMAYFGRAVRREAGQQRWGDETIVVQPPQPPSIPLPMDEALLEAVATKPKQRKFTLELDAIGIEAIVVDEEGRPYFPTMLLGVDGKSGMVLISEILNPMGGPLTMLGTIPGTLIAKMAEWDRYPSTIDVRIEPLANFVGLLSEALGWKVRLKDDLKMLDLAAEALAGWMDAGSPSLPGMPDDEEMAPAGPRHRSGSASAAGVTRIIQFKISLAEIRPPIWRRVLVPDTMTLGDLHNVIQVAMGWWDSHMHEFEVNGVTYGSLDDESFYEVLDEWETPLSSLALREKQRIKYSYDFGDDWQHNVVVEKFLPVDASLNYPLCVAGKRACPPEDCGGPWGYAEFLETIGDPADSNHEEMLEWVGGEFDPEEFDLEETNEMLADRFGEEAS
;
A
#
# COMPACT_ATOMS: atom_id res chain seq x y z
N MET A 1 -0.06 21.98 22.32
CA MET A 1 -1.16 21.69 21.39
C MET A 1 -0.80 22.38 20.09
N PRO A 2 -0.79 21.64 18.99
CA PRO A 2 -0.64 22.21 17.65
C PRO A 2 -1.63 23.35 17.46
N THR A 3 -1.22 24.40 16.76
CA THR A 3 -2.11 25.50 16.39
C THR A 3 -2.21 25.58 14.88
N ASP A 4 -3.38 25.95 14.36
CA ASP A 4 -3.56 26.13 12.92
C ASP A 4 -2.60 27.19 12.37
N PRO A 5 -2.05 26.99 11.15
CA PRO A 5 -1.24 28.02 10.51
C PRO A 5 -2.02 29.32 10.31
N THR A 6 -1.34 30.43 10.54
CA THR A 6 -1.88 31.76 10.30
C THR A 6 -2.11 32.02 8.81
N LEU A 7 -3.01 32.96 8.48
CA LEU A 7 -3.26 33.34 7.10
C LEU A 7 -1.99 33.86 6.38
N ASP A 8 -1.09 34.52 7.12
CA ASP A 8 0.20 34.99 6.57
C ASP A 8 1.14 33.83 6.25
N GLN A 9 1.17 32.77 7.07
CA GLN A 9 1.92 31.55 6.78
C GLN A 9 1.36 30.84 5.56
N TRP A 10 0.04 30.65 5.49
CA TRP A 10 -0.61 30.06 4.32
C TRP A 10 -0.32 30.85 3.05
N LYS A 11 -0.47 32.17 3.10
CA LYS A 11 -0.14 33.05 1.97
C LYS A 11 1.30 32.85 1.51
N ARG A 12 2.26 32.80 2.44
CA ARG A 12 3.67 32.60 2.10
C ARG A 12 3.94 31.22 1.51
N LEU A 13 3.31 30.17 2.04
CA LEU A 13 3.40 28.81 1.50
C LEU A 13 2.90 28.74 0.05
N TYR A 14 1.74 29.31 -0.25
CA TYR A 14 1.21 29.33 -1.62
C TYR A 14 2.03 30.20 -2.58
N GLU A 15 2.62 31.32 -2.10
CA GLU A 15 3.58 32.11 -2.88
C GLU A 15 4.82 31.27 -3.25
N LEU A 16 5.40 30.57 -2.26
CA LEU A 16 6.55 29.69 -2.47
C LEU A 16 6.23 28.52 -3.39
N ALA A 17 5.05 27.91 -3.24
CA ALA A 17 4.61 26.84 -4.13
C ALA A 17 4.51 27.33 -5.59
N ALA A 18 3.98 28.53 -5.83
CA ALA A 18 3.94 29.11 -7.17
C ALA A 18 5.35 29.40 -7.72
N GLU A 19 6.27 29.89 -6.89
CA GLU A 19 7.67 30.10 -7.26
C GLU A 19 8.38 28.77 -7.62
N ILE A 20 8.16 27.72 -6.83
CA ILE A 20 8.73 26.38 -7.06
C ILE A 20 8.13 25.73 -8.30
N LYS A 21 6.81 25.80 -8.51
CA LYS A 21 6.17 25.27 -9.72
C LYS A 21 6.72 25.94 -10.97
N LYS A 22 6.98 27.25 -10.90
CA LYS A 22 7.60 28.01 -11.99
C LYS A 22 9.07 27.63 -12.20
N LEU A 23 9.80 27.35 -11.13
CA LEU A 23 11.19 26.89 -11.21
C LEU A 23 11.27 25.49 -11.83
N ALA A 24 10.32 24.62 -11.51
CA ALA A 24 10.24 23.22 -11.94
C ALA A 24 11.56 22.43 -11.73
N PRO A 25 12.09 22.40 -10.48
CA PRO A 25 13.42 21.84 -10.21
C PRO A 25 13.56 20.34 -10.51
N TRP A 26 12.45 19.59 -10.50
CA TRP A 26 12.37 18.19 -10.94
C TRP A 26 12.75 17.98 -12.42
N GLY A 27 12.87 19.04 -13.22
CA GLY A 27 13.42 18.94 -14.58
C GLY A 27 14.92 18.67 -14.63
N TRP A 28 15.65 18.81 -13.52
CA TRP A 28 17.09 18.54 -13.47
C TRP A 28 17.59 17.91 -12.15
N MET A 29 16.78 17.92 -11.09
CA MET A 29 17.08 17.22 -9.84
C MET A 29 16.40 15.86 -9.82
N GLN A 30 17.10 14.87 -9.27
CA GLN A 30 16.58 13.55 -8.91
C GLN A 30 16.19 13.51 -7.43
N GLU A 31 15.47 12.46 -7.03
CA GLU A 31 14.96 12.29 -5.66
C GLU A 31 16.08 12.12 -4.62
N ASP A 32 17.22 11.58 -5.03
CA ASP A 32 18.41 11.35 -4.23
C ASP A 32 19.39 12.55 -4.23
N ASP A 33 19.10 13.63 -4.97
CA ASP A 33 19.82 14.91 -4.91
C ASP A 33 19.47 15.70 -3.62
N LEU A 34 19.75 15.08 -2.48
CA LEU A 34 19.36 15.59 -1.17
C LEU A 34 20.24 16.75 -0.69
N PHE A 35 19.61 17.71 -0.01
CA PHE A 35 20.32 18.70 0.79
C PHE A 35 19.62 18.94 2.14
N ALA A 36 20.40 19.32 3.15
CA ALA A 36 19.88 19.58 4.49
C ALA A 36 19.45 21.04 4.67
N VAL A 37 18.41 21.27 5.46
CA VAL A 37 17.99 22.58 5.95
C VAL A 37 17.83 22.49 7.46
N GLN A 38 18.56 23.32 8.21
CA GLN A 38 18.42 23.40 9.65
C GLN A 38 17.16 24.20 10.00
N ASN A 39 16.33 23.66 10.89
CA ASN A 39 15.25 24.37 11.53
C ASN A 39 15.83 25.46 12.46
N PRO A 40 15.59 26.76 12.22
CA PRO A 40 16.16 27.84 13.02
C PRO A 40 15.68 27.86 14.49
N ASP A 41 14.50 27.30 14.75
CA ASP A 41 13.84 27.33 16.05
C ASP A 41 14.28 26.16 16.93
N THR A 42 14.36 24.95 16.37
CA THR A 42 14.74 23.74 17.11
C THR A 42 16.22 23.38 16.99
N GLY A 43 16.86 23.77 15.89
CA GLY A 43 18.22 23.36 15.53
C GLY A 43 18.31 22.00 14.84
N ASP A 44 17.19 21.28 14.70
CA ASP A 44 17.13 19.99 14.01
C ASP A 44 17.29 20.17 12.50
N ASN A 45 17.66 19.10 11.79
CA ASN A 45 17.81 19.14 10.33
C ASN A 45 16.63 18.44 9.65
N GLY A 46 16.09 19.07 8.61
CA GLY A 46 15.25 18.42 7.60
C GLY A 46 16.05 18.18 6.33
N PHE A 47 15.81 17.06 5.65
CA PHE A 47 16.48 16.70 4.41
C PHE A 47 15.50 16.83 3.25
N VAL A 48 15.81 17.73 2.32
CA VAL A 48 14.94 18.09 1.22
C VAL A 48 15.22 17.17 0.03
N SER A 49 14.17 16.54 -0.48
CA SER A 49 14.13 15.77 -1.72
C SER A 49 13.20 16.45 -2.72
N VAL A 50 13.62 16.51 -3.98
CA VAL A 50 12.82 17.03 -5.10
C VAL A 50 12.32 15.84 -5.90
N MET A 51 11.00 15.60 -5.87
CA MET A 51 10.35 14.48 -6.54
C MET A 51 9.71 14.89 -7.87
N GLY A 52 9.55 13.90 -8.76
CA GLY A 52 8.86 14.08 -10.04
C GLY A 52 9.77 14.11 -11.27
N ALA A 53 11.01 13.65 -11.15
CA ALA A 53 11.93 13.54 -12.29
C ALA A 53 11.38 12.61 -13.40
N ARG A 54 10.52 11.65 -13.04
CA ARG A 54 9.81 10.75 -13.97
C ARG A 54 8.44 11.26 -14.42
N GLY A 55 8.02 12.43 -13.94
CA GLY A 55 6.74 13.04 -14.32
C GLY A 55 5.49 12.49 -13.62
N GLU A 56 5.64 11.49 -12.75
CA GLU A 56 4.54 10.80 -12.06
C GLU A 56 3.99 11.62 -10.86
N HIS A 57 4.88 12.08 -9.96
CA HIS A 57 4.48 12.83 -8.76
C HIS A 57 5.41 14.02 -8.48
N PHE A 58 4.90 15.25 -8.63
CA PHE A 58 5.69 16.47 -8.42
C PHE A 58 5.58 16.95 -6.97
N ALA A 59 6.65 16.80 -6.20
CA ALA A 59 6.67 17.21 -4.80
C ALA A 59 8.04 17.70 -4.32
N ILE A 60 8.01 18.44 -3.21
CA ILE A 60 9.17 18.76 -2.38
C ILE A 60 8.91 18.12 -1.01
N SER A 61 9.68 17.09 -0.68
CA SER A 61 9.56 16.33 0.56
C SER A 61 10.69 16.72 1.52
N ILE A 62 10.36 16.94 2.79
CA ILE A 62 11.30 17.30 3.84
C ILE A 62 11.28 16.21 4.91
N TYR A 63 12.23 15.28 4.83
CA TYR A 63 12.40 14.22 5.82
C TYR A 63 12.96 14.80 7.13
N LEU A 64 12.20 14.66 8.22
CA LEU A 64 12.50 15.33 9.49
C LEU A 64 13.45 14.49 10.35
N GLY A 65 14.68 14.96 10.49
CA GLY A 65 15.71 14.33 11.30
C GLY A 65 16.36 13.10 10.63
N THR A 66 17.37 12.55 11.31
CA THR A 66 18.16 11.45 10.79
C THR A 66 17.35 10.17 10.56
N GLU A 67 16.39 9.88 11.43
CA GLU A 67 15.56 8.67 11.34
C GLU A 67 14.78 8.63 10.03
N ALA A 68 14.12 9.74 9.68
CA ALA A 68 13.39 9.87 8.43
C ALA A 68 14.33 9.80 7.20
N LEU A 69 15.53 10.38 7.29
CA LEU A 69 16.54 10.28 6.23
C LEU A 69 17.01 8.84 5.99
N MET A 70 17.30 8.10 7.05
CA MET A 70 17.69 6.69 6.89
C MET A 70 16.54 5.87 6.34
N GLY A 71 15.33 6.18 6.76
CA GLY A 71 14.11 5.64 6.19
C GLY A 71 14.00 5.84 4.67
N PHE A 72 14.29 7.06 4.21
CA PHE A 72 14.38 7.37 2.78
C PHE A 72 15.38 6.46 2.04
N TRP A 73 16.61 6.33 2.55
CA TRP A 73 17.61 5.49 1.90
C TRP A 73 17.25 4.01 1.91
N MET A 74 16.61 3.53 2.98
CA MET A 74 16.11 2.16 3.03
C MET A 74 15.07 1.89 1.93
N MET A 75 14.17 2.83 1.64
CA MET A 75 13.23 2.72 0.51
C MET A 75 13.95 2.66 -0.84
N GLN A 76 14.96 3.51 -1.04
CA GLN A 76 15.72 3.55 -2.30
C GLN A 76 16.52 2.26 -2.54
N GLU A 77 17.06 1.65 -1.47
CA GLU A 77 17.81 0.40 -1.56
C GLU A 77 16.92 -0.85 -1.62
N SER A 78 15.69 -0.78 -1.14
CA SER A 78 14.74 -1.90 -1.07
C SER A 78 13.35 -1.48 -1.58
N PRO A 79 13.20 -1.21 -2.88
CA PRO A 79 11.93 -0.74 -3.47
C PRO A 79 10.80 -1.79 -3.42
N GLU A 80 11.11 -3.03 -3.07
CA GLU A 80 10.15 -4.12 -2.82
C GLU A 80 9.38 -3.93 -1.51
N VAL A 81 9.83 -3.02 -0.63
CA VAL A 81 9.10 -2.65 0.58
C VAL A 81 8.26 -1.42 0.23
N GLY A 82 6.95 -1.62 0.07
CA GLY A 82 6.04 -0.70 -0.61
C GLY A 82 5.89 0.71 -0.03
N VAL A 83 5.02 1.50 -0.67
CA VAL A 83 4.69 2.90 -0.36
C VAL A 83 4.22 3.15 1.09
N GLU A 84 3.86 2.11 1.83
CA GLU A 84 3.55 2.20 3.27
C GLU A 84 4.71 2.72 4.11
N ILE A 85 5.96 2.56 3.64
CA ILE A 85 7.12 3.17 4.30
C ILE A 85 7.09 4.71 4.24
N LEU A 86 6.50 5.33 3.22
CA LEU A 86 6.36 6.80 3.16
C LEU A 86 5.46 7.33 4.29
N LEU A 87 4.52 6.51 4.77
CA LEU A 87 3.70 6.77 5.96
C LEU A 87 4.41 6.42 7.27
N ALA A 88 5.55 5.71 7.20
CA ALA A 88 6.29 5.23 8.36
C ALA A 88 7.31 6.25 8.90
N PHE A 89 7.54 7.38 8.22
CA PHE A 89 8.50 8.40 8.65
C PHE A 89 7.90 9.79 8.76
N ARG A 90 8.50 10.59 9.63
CA ARG A 90 8.12 12.00 9.78
C ARG A 90 8.62 12.81 8.60
N GLN A 91 7.71 13.38 7.83
CA GLN A 91 8.05 14.33 6.77
C GLN A 91 7.01 15.44 6.65
N LEU A 92 7.44 16.57 6.09
CA LEU A 92 6.55 17.62 5.59
C LEU A 92 6.64 17.62 4.07
N GLN A 93 5.52 17.87 3.39
CA GLN A 93 5.49 17.83 1.94
C GLN A 93 4.70 19.00 1.37
N LEU A 94 5.23 19.55 0.27
CA LEU A 94 4.47 20.28 -0.74
C LEU A 94 4.35 19.37 -1.96
N SER A 95 3.14 18.97 -2.34
CA SER A 95 2.86 18.27 -3.61
C SER A 95 2.06 19.16 -4.57
N PHE A 96 2.07 18.82 -5.84
CA PHE A 96 1.23 19.44 -6.87
C PHE A 96 0.34 18.39 -7.52
N ASP A 97 -0.87 18.25 -7.00
CA ASP A 97 -1.80 17.19 -7.39
C ASP A 97 -2.93 17.69 -8.28
N ASP A 98 -3.81 16.75 -8.60
CA ASP A 98 -5.08 16.98 -9.27
C ASP A 98 -6.19 17.38 -8.30
N ARG A 99 -7.25 17.97 -8.87
CA ARG A 99 -8.36 18.55 -8.11
C ARG A 99 -9.05 17.54 -7.18
N GLU A 100 -9.06 16.26 -7.55
CA GLU A 100 -9.70 15.18 -6.81
C GLU A 100 -9.02 14.87 -5.48
N HIS A 101 -7.71 15.10 -5.38
CA HIS A 101 -6.92 14.92 -4.16
C HIS A 101 -6.99 16.11 -3.18
N VAL A 102 -7.66 17.20 -3.59
CA VAL A 102 -7.81 18.40 -2.75
C VAL A 102 -8.97 18.19 -1.79
N GLU A 103 -8.72 18.25 -0.50
CA GLU A 103 -9.72 18.07 0.56
C GLU A 103 -10.51 19.37 0.83
N ASP A 104 -11.61 19.26 1.57
CA ASP A 104 -12.47 20.41 1.86
C ASP A 104 -11.76 21.48 2.72
N GLU A 105 -10.87 21.07 3.61
CA GLU A 105 -10.02 21.96 4.41
C GLU A 105 -9.03 22.74 3.53
N ASP A 106 -8.42 22.08 2.53
CA ASP A 106 -7.55 22.77 1.57
C ASP A 106 -8.34 23.81 0.77
N ARG A 107 -9.53 23.42 0.28
CA ARG A 107 -10.41 24.34 -0.45
C ARG A 107 -10.79 25.54 0.40
N ALA A 108 -11.01 25.37 1.70
CA ALA A 108 -11.34 26.47 2.61
C ALA A 108 -10.21 27.51 2.64
N VAL A 109 -8.96 27.07 2.83
CA VAL A 109 -7.78 27.95 2.83
C VAL A 109 -7.59 28.65 1.48
N MET A 110 -7.68 27.90 0.37
CA MET A 110 -7.55 28.45 -0.98
C MET A 110 -8.60 29.53 -1.27
N ASN A 111 -9.85 29.29 -0.86
CA ASN A 111 -10.96 30.23 -1.01
C ASN A 111 -10.77 31.48 -0.15
N GLU A 112 -10.31 31.34 1.09
CA GLU A 112 -10.03 32.47 1.98
C GLU A 112 -8.94 33.39 1.43
N LEU A 113 -7.90 32.80 0.81
CA LEU A 113 -6.84 33.53 0.12
C LEU A 113 -7.24 34.05 -1.27
N GLY A 114 -8.41 33.67 -1.78
CA GLY A 114 -8.89 34.05 -3.12
C GLY A 114 -8.08 33.43 -4.27
N LEU A 115 -7.43 32.29 -4.03
CA LEU A 115 -6.59 31.58 -5.00
C LEU A 115 -7.44 30.71 -5.92
N LYS A 116 -6.94 30.48 -7.14
CA LYS A 116 -7.61 29.66 -8.16
C LYS A 116 -6.58 28.83 -8.91
N PHE A 117 -6.83 27.53 -8.98
CA PHE A 117 -6.00 26.57 -9.68
C PHE A 117 -6.81 25.86 -10.75
N ARG A 118 -6.14 25.46 -11.84
CA ARG A 118 -6.74 24.76 -13.00
C ARG A 118 -5.65 23.95 -13.70
N GLY A 119 -6.06 22.84 -14.30
CA GLY A 119 -5.15 21.91 -15.00
C GLY A 119 -4.70 20.76 -14.10
N ARG A 120 -4.04 19.78 -14.71
CA ARG A 120 -3.45 18.64 -14.01
C ARG A 120 -2.20 19.07 -13.23
N ASN A 121 -1.92 18.43 -12.10
CA ASN A 121 -0.75 18.66 -11.23
C ASN A 121 -0.56 20.15 -10.91
N ALA A 122 -1.67 20.86 -10.68
CA ALA A 122 -1.71 22.32 -10.56
C ALA A 122 -2.16 22.79 -9.19
N TRP A 123 -2.58 21.88 -8.31
CA TRP A 123 -3.12 22.18 -7.00
C TRP A 123 -2.05 21.95 -5.94
N PRO A 124 -1.48 23.01 -5.33
CA PRO A 124 -0.51 22.85 -4.27
C PRO A 124 -1.20 22.30 -3.02
N ILE A 125 -0.73 21.16 -2.52
CA ILE A 125 -1.22 20.53 -1.29
C ILE A 125 -0.06 20.45 -0.30
N PHE A 126 -0.37 20.74 0.96
CA PHE A 126 0.61 20.71 2.05
C PHE A 126 0.20 19.66 3.07
N ARG A 127 1.11 18.72 3.37
CA ARG A 127 0.83 17.60 4.28
C ARG A 127 1.95 17.39 5.30
N SER A 128 1.54 17.04 6.52
CA SER A 128 2.36 16.47 7.57
C SER A 128 2.16 14.96 7.56
N PHE A 129 3.25 14.20 7.51
CA PHE A 129 3.27 12.75 7.63
C PHE A 129 3.84 12.39 8.99
N GLN A 130 3.14 11.50 9.69
CA GLN A 130 3.57 10.99 10.99
C GLN A 130 3.39 9.47 11.02
N PRO A 131 4.37 8.72 11.56
CA PRO A 131 4.31 7.28 11.65
C PRO A 131 3.03 6.80 12.35
N GLY A 132 2.26 5.97 11.66
CA GLY A 132 1.01 5.39 12.16
C GLY A 132 -0.24 6.26 11.99
N PHE A 133 -0.14 7.38 11.29
CA PHE A 133 -1.27 8.26 10.97
C PHE A 133 -1.39 8.47 9.46
N LEU A 134 -2.59 8.83 9.01
CA LEU A 134 -2.78 9.30 7.64
C LEU A 134 -2.08 10.65 7.42
N PRO A 135 -1.73 10.98 6.15
CA PRO A 135 -1.28 12.32 5.80
C PRO A 135 -2.34 13.33 6.22
N TRP A 136 -1.91 14.39 6.91
CA TRP A 136 -2.82 15.37 7.49
C TRP A 136 -2.36 16.81 7.26
N LEU A 137 -3.18 17.78 7.64
CA LEU A 137 -2.82 19.19 7.58
C LEU A 137 -1.60 19.49 8.45
N ILE A 138 -0.78 20.43 7.99
CA ILE A 138 0.36 20.96 8.75
C ILE A 138 -0.11 21.89 9.87
N ASP A 139 0.59 21.88 11.00
CA ASP A 139 0.41 22.87 12.05
C ASP A 139 1.25 24.15 11.81
N ALA A 140 1.12 25.16 12.67
CA ALA A 140 1.81 26.44 12.53
C ALA A 140 3.35 26.35 12.69
N ASP A 141 3.86 25.42 13.48
CA ASP A 141 5.30 25.24 13.66
C ASP A 141 5.88 24.50 12.45
N GLU A 142 5.18 23.46 11.97
CA GLU A 142 5.47 22.76 10.73
C GLU A 142 5.42 23.70 9.52
N ALA A 143 4.40 24.57 9.43
CA ALA A 143 4.29 25.58 8.38
C ALA A 143 5.48 26.55 8.37
N THR A 144 5.96 26.97 9.55
CA THR A 144 7.15 27.83 9.68
C THR A 144 8.38 27.14 9.13
N PHE A 145 8.60 25.88 9.52
CA PHE A 145 9.76 25.13 9.03
C PHE A 145 9.67 24.82 7.54
N LEU A 146 8.48 24.45 7.05
CA LEU A 146 8.24 24.20 5.64
C LEU A 146 8.52 25.45 4.79
N ILE A 147 8.10 26.64 5.24
CA ILE A 147 8.45 27.91 4.58
C ILE A 147 9.98 28.05 4.44
N HIS A 148 10.73 27.80 5.51
CA HIS A 148 12.20 27.88 5.45
C HIS A 148 12.80 26.86 4.48
N ALA A 149 12.31 25.62 4.49
CA ALA A 149 12.79 24.58 3.59
C ALA A 149 12.50 24.89 2.12
N LEU A 150 11.30 25.38 1.79
CA LEU A 150 10.92 25.80 0.44
C LEU A 150 11.73 27.03 -0.03
N GLU A 151 12.00 27.99 0.85
CA GLU A 151 12.90 29.12 0.57
C GLU A 151 14.33 28.66 0.27
N GLN A 152 14.83 27.68 1.02
CA GLN A 152 16.15 27.12 0.76
C GLN A 152 16.16 26.26 -0.50
N THR A 153 15.04 25.60 -0.86
CA THR A 153 14.88 24.89 -2.14
C THR A 153 15.05 25.84 -3.31
N LEU A 154 14.36 26.99 -3.28
CA LEU A 154 14.51 28.05 -4.29
C LEU A 154 15.91 28.66 -4.33
N ASN A 155 16.71 28.52 -3.25
CA ASN A 155 18.11 28.94 -3.24
C ASN A 155 19.04 27.88 -3.82
N VAL A 156 18.91 26.62 -3.39
CA VAL A 156 19.86 25.54 -3.66
C VAL A 156 19.63 24.92 -5.04
N ALA A 157 18.39 24.67 -5.43
CA ALA A 157 18.09 23.98 -6.69
C ALA A 157 18.68 24.69 -7.94
N PRO A 158 18.60 26.03 -8.09
CA PRO A 158 19.26 26.72 -9.21
C PRO A 158 20.78 26.63 -9.15
N ARG A 159 21.38 26.69 -7.95
CA ARG A 159 22.84 26.61 -7.77
C ARG A 159 23.36 25.21 -8.10
N PHE A 160 22.59 24.18 -7.78
CA PHE A 160 22.89 22.81 -8.16
C PHE A 160 22.82 22.61 -9.68
N ASN A 161 21.82 23.21 -10.35
CA ASN A 161 21.76 23.20 -11.82
C ASN A 161 23.01 23.84 -12.47
N GLU A 162 23.52 24.93 -11.88
CA GLU A 162 24.75 25.58 -12.34
C GLU A 162 26.03 24.80 -12.00
N ASN A 163 26.01 24.03 -10.91
CA ASN A 163 27.13 23.24 -10.42
C ASN A 163 26.64 21.90 -9.83
N PRO A 164 26.57 20.82 -10.65
CA PRO A 164 26.12 19.51 -10.20
C PRO A 164 26.96 18.91 -9.06
N ASP A 165 28.20 19.34 -8.89
CA ASP A 165 29.05 18.88 -7.78
C ASP A 165 28.68 19.52 -6.42
N LEU A 166 27.70 20.44 -6.37
CA LEU A 166 27.31 21.15 -5.14
C LEU A 166 26.84 20.20 -4.04
N LEU A 167 26.11 19.15 -4.40
CA LEU A 167 25.55 18.16 -3.47
C LEU A 167 26.48 16.95 -3.29
N THR A 168 27.54 16.84 -4.08
CA THR A 168 28.52 15.75 -3.99
C THR A 168 29.42 15.91 -2.77
N MET A 169 29.17 15.10 -1.72
CA MET A 169 29.95 15.11 -0.48
C MET A 169 31.02 14.01 -0.47
N ALA A 170 32.05 14.17 0.36
CA ALA A 170 33.17 13.22 0.45
C ALA A 170 32.90 12.02 1.39
N ASP A 171 31.84 12.09 2.19
CA ASP A 171 31.43 11.10 3.18
C ASP A 171 29.93 10.85 2.94
N ASP A 172 29.51 9.59 2.85
CA ASP A 172 28.13 9.19 2.55
C ASP A 172 27.14 9.66 3.64
N MET A 173 27.64 9.99 4.83
CA MET A 173 26.86 10.55 5.93
C MET A 173 26.93 12.08 6.01
N ALA A 174 27.62 12.74 5.08
CA ALA A 174 27.71 14.19 5.01
C ALA A 174 26.79 14.73 3.90
N TYR A 175 26.10 15.83 4.20
CA TYR A 175 25.17 16.48 3.28
C TYR A 175 25.52 17.96 3.16
N PHE A 176 25.39 18.49 1.94
CA PHE A 176 25.35 19.94 1.77
C PHE A 176 24.14 20.48 2.52
N GLY A 177 24.34 21.49 3.37
CA GLY A 177 23.30 22.01 4.23
C GLY A 177 23.22 23.52 4.27
N ARG A 178 22.02 24.00 4.56
CA ARG A 178 21.70 25.40 4.81
C ARG A 178 21.40 25.56 6.29
N ALA A 179 22.19 26.36 6.98
CA ALA A 179 22.04 26.60 8.41
C ALA A 179 22.06 28.10 8.75
N VAL A 180 21.38 28.48 9.84
CA VAL A 180 21.34 29.87 10.29
C VAL A 180 22.55 30.18 11.15
N ARG A 181 23.42 31.05 10.67
CA ARG A 181 24.53 31.61 11.45
C ARG A 181 24.11 32.89 12.16
N ARG A 182 24.47 32.97 13.44
CA ARG A 182 24.32 34.19 14.24
C ARG A 182 25.63 34.96 14.23
N GLU A 183 25.72 35.99 13.40
CA GLU A 183 26.86 36.89 13.34
C GLU A 183 26.42 38.32 13.74
N ALA A 184 27.09 38.90 14.73
CA ALA A 184 26.85 40.28 15.19
C ALA A 184 25.37 40.62 15.52
N GLY A 185 24.59 39.64 15.99
CA GLY A 185 23.18 39.82 16.34
C GLY A 185 22.21 39.78 15.14
N GLN A 186 22.70 39.51 13.92
CA GLN A 186 21.87 39.22 12.76
C GLN A 186 21.92 37.72 12.46
N GLN A 187 20.75 37.13 12.18
CA GLN A 187 20.64 35.78 11.66
C GLN A 187 20.77 35.81 10.14
N ARG A 188 21.65 34.96 9.57
CA ARG A 188 21.81 34.80 8.12
C ARG A 188 21.98 33.33 7.78
N TRP A 189 21.35 32.91 6.70
CA TRP A 189 21.59 31.58 6.11
C TRP A 189 23.01 31.50 5.55
N GLY A 190 23.68 30.38 5.80
CA GLY A 190 24.99 30.04 5.26
C GLY A 190 25.04 28.57 4.84
N ASP A 191 26.01 28.27 3.97
CA ASP A 191 26.30 26.91 3.55
C ASP A 191 27.17 26.20 4.60
N GLU A 192 26.82 24.97 4.94
CA GLU A 192 27.51 24.11 5.90
C GLU A 192 27.55 22.66 5.40
N THR A 193 28.49 21.88 5.92
CA THR A 193 28.46 20.43 5.78
C THR A 193 27.79 19.86 7.02
N ILE A 194 26.63 19.24 6.83
CA ILE A 194 25.88 18.59 7.90
C ILE A 194 26.27 17.12 7.93
N VAL A 195 26.93 16.71 9.01
CA VAL A 195 27.31 15.31 9.21
C VAL A 195 26.24 14.64 10.05
N VAL A 196 25.61 13.63 9.47
CA VAL A 196 24.57 12.82 10.09
C VAL A 196 25.23 11.69 10.87
N GLN A 197 24.80 11.48 12.10
CA GLN A 197 25.22 10.30 12.86
C GLN A 197 24.17 9.22 12.67
N PRO A 198 24.54 7.95 12.39
CA PRO A 198 23.58 6.86 12.32
C PRO A 198 22.66 6.89 13.56
N PRO A 199 21.33 6.76 13.36
CA PRO A 199 20.39 6.76 14.45
C PRO A 199 20.77 5.61 15.39
N GLN A 200 20.68 5.88 16.69
CA GLN A 200 20.75 4.79 17.65
C GLN A 200 19.54 3.88 17.40
N PRO A 201 19.67 2.55 17.56
CA PRO A 201 18.52 1.66 17.48
C PRO A 201 17.39 2.19 18.37
N PRO A 202 16.14 2.21 17.88
CA PRO A 202 15.04 2.80 18.62
C PRO A 202 14.93 2.17 20.01
N SER A 203 14.88 3.01 21.05
CA SER A 203 14.61 2.56 22.41
C SER A 203 13.12 2.33 22.55
N ILE A 204 12.66 1.13 22.23
CA ILE A 204 11.25 0.74 22.31
C ILE A 204 10.84 0.77 23.79
N PRO A 205 9.91 1.66 24.20
CA PRO A 205 9.42 1.70 25.57
C PRO A 205 8.73 0.38 25.91
N LEU A 206 9.10 -0.22 27.04
CA LEU A 206 8.47 -1.42 27.57
C LEU A 206 7.77 -1.06 28.89
N PRO A 207 6.57 -0.45 28.84
CA PRO A 207 5.84 -0.11 30.05
C PRO A 207 5.43 -1.41 30.77
N MET A 208 6.12 -1.75 31.85
CA MET A 208 5.88 -2.97 32.62
C MET A 208 5.77 -2.63 34.11
N ASP A 209 4.61 -2.90 34.69
CA ASP A 209 4.39 -2.76 36.13
C ASP A 209 4.85 -4.05 36.83
N GLU A 210 5.97 -3.95 37.56
CA GLU A 210 6.55 -5.09 38.29
C GLU A 210 5.58 -5.65 39.35
N ALA A 211 4.78 -4.81 40.01
CA ALA A 211 3.84 -5.27 41.02
C ALA A 211 2.68 -6.06 40.39
N LEU A 212 2.20 -5.63 39.22
CA LEU A 212 1.20 -6.42 38.47
C LEU A 212 1.81 -7.73 37.95
N LEU A 213 3.06 -7.72 37.47
CA LEU A 213 3.73 -8.92 37.02
C LEU A 213 3.89 -9.94 38.15
N GLU A 214 4.34 -9.50 39.34
CA GLU A 214 4.40 -10.34 40.54
C GLU A 214 3.03 -10.89 40.92
N ALA A 215 1.99 -10.05 40.90
CA ALA A 215 0.63 -10.47 41.20
C ALA A 215 0.14 -11.56 40.24
N VAL A 216 0.39 -11.43 38.93
CA VAL A 216 0.05 -12.44 37.92
C VAL A 216 0.86 -13.71 38.12
N ALA A 217 2.16 -13.62 38.41
CA ALA A 217 3.03 -14.77 38.60
C ALA A 217 2.59 -15.68 39.77
N THR A 218 1.94 -15.12 40.80
CA THR A 218 1.41 -15.90 41.94
C THR A 218 0.13 -16.70 41.63
N LYS A 219 -0.53 -16.44 40.50
CA LYS A 219 -1.81 -17.09 40.14
C LYS A 219 -1.60 -18.53 39.65
N PRO A 220 -2.64 -19.39 39.72
CA PRO A 220 -2.53 -20.75 39.22
C PRO A 220 -2.49 -20.78 37.69
N LYS A 221 -1.38 -21.29 37.15
CA LYS A 221 -1.22 -21.55 35.71
C LYS A 221 -2.12 -22.70 35.24
N GLN A 222 -2.84 -22.52 34.14
CA GLN A 222 -3.71 -23.58 33.58
C GLN A 222 -3.05 -24.33 32.42
N ARG A 223 -2.68 -25.60 32.66
CA ARG A 223 -1.94 -26.49 31.74
C ARG A 223 -2.56 -26.74 30.35
N LYS A 224 -3.82 -26.33 30.11
CA LYS A 224 -4.54 -26.54 28.84
C LYS A 224 -5.24 -25.26 28.34
N PHE A 225 -4.78 -24.11 28.80
CA PHE A 225 -5.26 -22.83 28.32
C PHE A 225 -4.21 -22.27 27.35
N THR A 226 -4.66 -22.03 26.11
CA THR A 226 -3.90 -21.35 25.06
C THR A 226 -4.63 -20.05 24.75
N LEU A 227 -3.90 -18.95 24.75
CA LEU A 227 -4.40 -17.65 24.29
C LEU A 227 -3.90 -17.46 22.85
N GLU A 228 -4.80 -17.29 21.90
CA GLU A 228 -4.47 -16.78 20.57
C GLU A 228 -4.47 -15.25 20.69
N LEU A 229 -3.39 -14.60 20.25
CA LEU A 229 -3.18 -13.16 20.45
C LEU A 229 -2.63 -12.54 19.17
N ASP A 230 -3.27 -11.45 18.73
CA ASP A 230 -2.84 -10.72 17.56
C ASP A 230 -3.17 -9.23 17.66
N ALA A 231 -2.48 -8.41 16.88
CA ALA A 231 -2.74 -6.99 16.73
C ALA A 231 -3.34 -6.77 15.33
N ILE A 232 -4.65 -6.62 15.25
CA ILE A 232 -5.40 -6.55 13.99
C ILE A 232 -5.79 -5.12 13.65
N GLY A 233 -5.64 -4.72 12.39
CA GLY A 233 -6.15 -3.43 11.91
C GLY A 233 -7.67 -3.39 11.94
N ILE A 234 -8.25 -2.22 12.20
CA ILE A 234 -9.69 -1.97 12.03
C ILE A 234 -9.84 -0.97 10.89
N GLU A 235 -10.69 -1.29 9.93
CA GLU A 235 -11.04 -0.47 8.76
C GLU A 235 -12.00 0.69 9.12
N ALA A 236 -11.71 1.38 10.22
CA ALA A 236 -12.45 2.55 10.65
C ALA A 236 -11.47 3.69 10.86
N ILE A 237 -11.71 4.83 10.21
CA ILE A 237 -10.91 6.03 10.48
C ILE A 237 -11.28 6.55 11.86
N VAL A 238 -10.32 6.57 12.77
CA VAL A 238 -10.45 7.15 14.11
C VAL A 238 -9.64 8.42 14.17
N VAL A 239 -10.18 9.42 14.87
CA VAL A 239 -9.52 10.69 15.12
C VAL A 239 -8.96 10.65 16.55
N ASP A 240 -7.68 10.97 16.70
CA ASP A 240 -7.04 11.03 18.01
C ASP A 240 -7.49 12.26 18.84
N GLU A 241 -6.91 12.43 20.04
CA GLU A 241 -7.22 13.58 20.90
C GLU A 241 -6.84 14.94 20.28
N GLU A 242 -5.93 14.95 19.31
CA GLU A 242 -5.41 16.15 18.64
C GLU A 242 -6.12 16.43 17.31
N GLY A 243 -7.07 15.59 16.89
CA GLY A 243 -7.84 15.80 15.66
C GLY A 243 -7.24 15.12 14.43
N ARG A 244 -6.22 14.26 14.58
CA ARG A 244 -5.53 13.60 13.47
C ARG A 244 -6.08 12.19 13.21
N PRO A 245 -6.41 11.84 11.96
CA PRO A 245 -6.96 10.52 11.64
C PRO A 245 -5.89 9.43 11.52
N TYR A 246 -6.26 8.23 11.94
CA TYR A 246 -5.47 7.00 11.78
C TYR A 246 -6.39 5.77 11.66
N PHE A 247 -5.84 4.67 11.13
CA PHE A 247 -6.46 3.35 11.24
C PHE A 247 -6.06 2.72 12.57
N PRO A 248 -6.99 2.47 13.50
CA PRO A 248 -6.65 1.93 14.79
C PRO A 248 -6.32 0.44 14.67
N THR A 249 -5.32 0.03 15.43
CA THR A 249 -4.99 -1.38 15.61
C THR A 249 -5.59 -1.86 16.92
N MET A 250 -6.25 -3.01 16.92
CA MET A 250 -6.80 -3.65 18.11
C MET A 250 -5.95 -4.85 18.51
N LEU A 251 -5.51 -4.88 19.77
CA LEU A 251 -5.02 -6.09 20.40
C LEU A 251 -6.22 -6.98 20.72
N LEU A 252 -6.33 -8.10 20.01
CA LEU A 252 -7.35 -9.11 20.21
C LEU A 252 -6.71 -10.35 20.83
N GLY A 253 -7.27 -10.82 21.94
CA GLY A 253 -6.82 -12.02 22.63
C GLY A 253 -7.98 -12.96 22.90
N VAL A 254 -7.89 -14.19 22.41
CA VAL A 254 -9.00 -15.16 22.40
C VAL A 254 -8.58 -16.49 23.03
N ASP A 255 -9.46 -17.11 23.80
CA ASP A 255 -9.26 -18.48 24.27
C ASP A 255 -9.29 -19.44 23.07
N GLY A 256 -8.13 -20.02 22.73
CA GLY A 256 -7.95 -20.90 21.55
C GLY A 256 -8.68 -22.24 21.62
N LYS A 257 -9.58 -22.44 22.60
CA LYS A 257 -10.50 -23.58 22.65
C LYS A 257 -11.96 -23.15 22.57
N SER A 258 -12.34 -22.11 23.32
CA SER A 258 -13.74 -21.69 23.40
C SER A 258 -14.13 -20.54 22.47
N GLY A 259 -13.17 -19.86 21.85
CA GLY A 259 -13.44 -18.66 21.06
C GLY A 259 -13.85 -17.45 21.91
N MET A 260 -13.63 -17.51 23.23
CA MET A 260 -14.04 -16.42 24.12
C MET A 260 -13.02 -15.30 24.02
N VAL A 261 -13.48 -14.09 23.65
CA VAL A 261 -12.65 -12.88 23.66
C VAL A 261 -12.32 -12.51 25.11
N LEU A 262 -11.03 -12.43 25.39
CA LEU A 262 -10.46 -12.12 26.70
C LEU A 262 -9.75 -10.76 26.72
N ILE A 263 -9.26 -10.31 25.57
CA ILE A 263 -8.61 -9.02 25.37
C ILE A 263 -9.19 -8.39 24.10
N SER A 264 -9.60 -7.12 24.20
CA SER A 264 -10.03 -6.28 23.09
C SER A 264 -9.65 -4.84 23.43
N GLU A 265 -8.46 -4.42 23.03
CA GLU A 265 -7.90 -3.10 23.38
C GLU A 265 -7.43 -2.38 22.13
N ILE A 266 -7.83 -1.12 21.95
CA ILE A 266 -7.29 -0.28 20.89
C ILE A 266 -5.87 0.14 21.29
N LEU A 267 -4.91 -0.20 20.45
CA LEU A 267 -3.51 0.19 20.58
C LEU A 267 -3.33 1.59 19.99
N ASN A 268 -2.48 2.37 20.65
CA ASN A 268 -2.08 3.68 20.14
C ASN A 268 -0.99 3.47 19.06
N PRO A 269 -1.19 3.96 17.81
CA PRO A 269 -0.21 3.79 16.73
C PRO A 269 1.02 4.69 16.88
N MET A 270 1.03 5.63 17.85
CA MET A 270 2.12 6.58 18.03
C MET A 270 3.49 5.91 18.16
N GLY A 271 4.44 6.39 17.34
CA GLY A 271 5.80 5.87 17.30
C GLY A 271 5.97 4.63 16.41
N GLY A 272 4.93 4.27 15.64
CA GLY A 272 4.97 3.22 14.63
C GLY A 272 4.73 1.80 15.15
N PRO A 273 4.68 0.80 14.25
CA PRO A 273 4.25 -0.56 14.57
C PRO A 273 5.07 -1.23 15.68
N LEU A 274 6.41 -1.12 15.67
CA LEU A 274 7.26 -1.74 16.68
C LEU A 274 7.09 -1.11 18.07
N THR A 275 6.93 0.21 18.15
CA THR A 275 6.66 0.92 19.41
C THR A 275 5.31 0.50 19.99
N MET A 276 4.29 0.43 19.13
CA MET A 276 2.96 -0.04 19.47
C MET A 276 3.00 -1.48 20.02
N LEU A 277 3.67 -2.42 19.33
CA LEU A 277 3.82 -3.80 19.80
C LEU A 277 4.59 -3.89 21.13
N GLY A 278 5.54 -2.98 21.37
CA GLY A 278 6.28 -2.86 22.63
C GLY A 278 5.42 -2.55 23.86
N THR A 279 4.21 -2.01 23.67
CA THR A 279 3.26 -1.75 24.76
C THR A 279 2.48 -3.00 25.20
N ILE A 280 2.39 -4.02 24.34
CA ILE A 280 1.56 -5.22 24.54
C ILE A 280 1.91 -6.00 25.82
N PRO A 281 3.19 -6.20 26.22
CA PRO A 281 3.51 -6.89 27.47
C PRO A 281 2.85 -6.26 28.70
N GLY A 282 2.84 -4.93 28.79
CA GLY A 282 2.18 -4.20 29.87
C GLY A 282 0.67 -4.42 29.87
N THR A 283 0.04 -4.29 28.69
CA THR A 283 -1.39 -4.53 28.49
C THR A 283 -1.78 -5.96 28.86
N LEU A 284 -0.98 -6.95 28.47
CA LEU A 284 -1.19 -8.36 28.80
C LEU A 284 -1.17 -8.59 30.31
N ILE A 285 -0.16 -8.07 31.01
CA ILE A 285 -0.05 -8.21 32.46
C ILE A 285 -1.26 -7.56 33.14
N ALA A 286 -1.65 -6.35 32.72
CA ALA A 286 -2.80 -5.65 33.28
C ALA A 286 -4.10 -6.45 33.12
N LYS A 287 -4.36 -7.00 31.92
CA LYS A 287 -5.54 -7.85 31.69
C LYS A 287 -5.49 -9.16 32.47
N MET A 288 -4.34 -9.82 32.51
CA MET A 288 -4.18 -11.05 33.29
C MET A 288 -4.28 -10.82 34.79
N ALA A 289 -4.01 -9.60 35.28
CA ALA A 289 -4.25 -9.24 36.66
C ALA A 289 -5.74 -9.27 37.03
N GLU A 290 -6.65 -9.13 36.07
CA GLU A 290 -8.10 -9.26 36.26
C GLU A 290 -8.60 -10.72 36.20
N TRP A 291 -7.82 -11.63 35.61
CA TRP A 291 -8.24 -13.02 35.43
C TRP A 291 -7.86 -13.91 36.62
N ASP A 292 -8.69 -14.89 36.97
CA ASP A 292 -8.36 -15.88 38.02
C ASP A 292 -7.32 -16.93 37.57
N ARG A 293 -7.06 -17.01 36.26
CA ARG A 293 -6.20 -18.00 35.59
C ARG A 293 -5.46 -17.34 34.44
N TYR A 294 -4.26 -17.81 34.12
CA TYR A 294 -3.48 -17.31 32.98
C TYR A 294 -2.96 -18.45 32.08
N PRO A 295 -2.65 -18.16 30.80
CA PRO A 295 -2.41 -19.19 29.80
C PRO A 295 -1.10 -19.92 30.02
N SER A 296 -1.07 -21.16 29.58
CA SER A 296 0.18 -21.94 29.51
C SER A 296 0.95 -21.76 28.22
N THR A 297 0.27 -21.25 27.19
CA THR A 297 0.80 -21.03 25.85
C THR A 297 0.11 -19.82 25.24
N ILE A 298 0.86 -19.00 24.53
CA ILE A 298 0.36 -17.91 23.70
C ILE A 298 0.74 -18.22 22.25
N ASP A 299 -0.25 -18.24 21.38
CA ASP A 299 -0.08 -18.39 19.94
C ASP A 299 -0.20 -17.00 19.32
N VAL A 300 0.74 -16.64 18.45
CA VAL A 300 0.83 -15.34 17.79
C VAL A 300 1.18 -15.53 16.31
N ARG A 301 0.80 -14.57 15.46
CA ARG A 301 0.99 -14.65 14.00
C ARG A 301 2.37 -14.19 13.56
N ILE A 302 2.89 -13.10 14.15
CA ILE A 302 4.12 -12.44 13.69
C ILE A 302 5.27 -12.53 14.70
N GLU A 303 6.50 -12.63 14.18
CA GLU A 303 7.71 -12.74 14.98
C GLU A 303 7.96 -11.54 15.93
N PRO A 304 7.76 -10.27 15.52
CA PRO A 304 7.92 -9.13 16.42
C PRO A 304 7.03 -9.22 17.66
N LEU A 305 5.76 -9.59 17.48
CA LEU A 305 4.82 -9.82 18.58
C LEU A 305 5.28 -10.98 19.48
N ALA A 306 5.76 -12.07 18.87
CA ALA A 306 6.33 -13.20 19.61
C ALA A 306 7.50 -12.79 20.51
N ASN A 307 8.38 -11.92 20.00
CA ASN A 307 9.53 -11.41 20.74
C ASN A 307 9.11 -10.57 21.95
N PHE A 308 8.17 -9.64 21.79
CA PHE A 308 7.69 -8.81 22.90
C PHE A 308 6.96 -9.62 23.97
N VAL A 309 6.02 -10.48 23.56
CA VAL A 309 5.31 -11.38 24.49
C VAL A 309 6.29 -12.36 25.14
N GLY A 310 7.31 -12.77 24.38
CA GLY A 310 8.40 -13.63 24.81
C GLY A 310 9.13 -13.14 26.06
N LEU A 311 9.25 -11.82 26.25
CA LEU A 311 9.92 -11.18 27.39
C LEU A 311 9.36 -11.62 28.75
N LEU A 312 8.06 -11.95 28.81
CA LEU A 312 7.40 -12.38 30.04
C LEU A 312 7.49 -13.90 30.29
N SER A 313 8.05 -14.66 29.34
CA SER A 313 8.05 -16.13 29.40
C SER A 313 8.86 -16.68 30.56
N GLU A 314 9.96 -16.02 30.94
CA GLU A 314 10.76 -16.45 32.08
C GLU A 314 10.01 -16.28 33.41
N ALA A 315 9.34 -15.13 33.57
CA ALA A 315 8.60 -14.80 34.79
C ALA A 315 7.28 -15.59 34.93
N LEU A 316 6.52 -15.74 33.85
CA LEU A 316 5.20 -16.39 33.85
C LEU A 316 5.24 -17.87 33.44
N GLY A 317 6.38 -18.32 32.93
CA GLY A 317 6.62 -19.70 32.53
C GLY A 317 5.79 -20.17 31.34
N TRP A 318 5.09 -19.29 30.60
CA TRP A 318 4.33 -19.66 29.41
C TRP A 318 5.26 -20.01 28.23
N LYS A 319 4.67 -20.53 27.16
CA LYS A 319 5.37 -20.75 25.89
C LYS A 319 4.77 -19.85 24.83
N VAL A 320 5.58 -19.20 24.03
CA VAL A 320 5.11 -18.49 22.83
C VAL A 320 5.31 -19.40 21.62
N ARG A 321 4.32 -19.46 20.73
CA ARG A 321 4.39 -20.19 19.46
C ARG A 321 3.99 -19.27 18.32
N LEU A 322 4.81 -19.24 17.28
CA LEU A 322 4.44 -18.64 16.01
C LEU A 322 3.49 -19.59 15.26
N LYS A 323 2.39 -19.06 14.77
CA LYS A 323 1.39 -19.79 13.98
C LYS A 323 0.74 -18.86 12.97
N ASP A 324 0.69 -19.33 11.74
CA ASP A 324 0.02 -18.63 10.64
C ASP A 324 -1.52 -18.70 10.77
N ASP A 325 -2.03 -19.72 11.45
CA ASP A 325 -3.46 -20.00 11.64
C ASP A 325 -3.86 -19.82 13.13
N LEU A 326 -4.66 -18.77 13.41
CA LEU A 326 -5.23 -18.43 14.71
C LEU A 326 -6.77 -18.54 14.66
N LYS A 327 -7.28 -19.70 14.24
CA LYS A 327 -8.72 -20.02 14.07
C LYS A 327 -9.72 -19.29 14.96
N MET A 328 -9.53 -19.33 16.28
CA MET A 328 -10.52 -18.79 17.20
C MET A 328 -10.43 -17.27 17.25
N LEU A 329 -9.23 -16.72 17.09
CA LEU A 329 -9.02 -15.29 16.92
C LEU A 329 -9.61 -14.80 15.59
N ASP A 330 -9.39 -15.51 14.48
CA ASP A 330 -9.90 -15.13 13.15
C ASP A 330 -11.44 -15.08 13.15
N LEU A 331 -12.09 -16.13 13.69
CA LEU A 331 -13.54 -16.16 13.86
C LEU A 331 -14.05 -15.02 14.75
N ALA A 332 -13.29 -14.63 15.78
CA ALA A 332 -13.67 -13.51 16.65
C ALA A 332 -13.49 -12.16 15.95
N ALA A 333 -12.45 -11.99 15.14
CA ALA A 333 -12.18 -10.80 14.35
C ALA A 333 -13.28 -10.58 13.30
N GLU A 334 -13.66 -11.63 12.55
CA GLU A 334 -14.77 -11.60 11.59
C GLU A 334 -16.09 -11.21 12.26
N ALA A 335 -16.38 -11.81 13.43
CA ALA A 335 -17.59 -11.50 14.18
C ALA A 335 -17.61 -10.05 14.68
N LEU A 336 -16.44 -9.48 15.03
CA LEU A 336 -16.29 -8.09 15.43
C LEU A 336 -16.47 -7.14 14.24
N ALA A 337 -15.87 -7.44 13.08
CA ALA A 337 -16.03 -6.67 11.85
C ALA A 337 -17.50 -6.60 11.42
N GLY A 338 -18.18 -7.75 11.36
CA GLY A 338 -19.61 -7.80 11.06
C GLY A 338 -20.48 -7.04 12.08
N TRP A 339 -20.06 -6.92 13.34
CA TRP A 339 -20.72 -6.09 14.34
C TRP A 339 -20.52 -4.59 14.13
N MET A 340 -19.33 -4.18 13.67
CA MET A 340 -19.01 -2.79 13.38
C MET A 340 -19.76 -2.30 12.13
N ASP A 341 -19.83 -3.13 11.08
CA ASP A 341 -20.59 -2.86 9.87
C ASP A 341 -22.11 -2.78 10.11
N ALA A 342 -22.61 -3.62 11.02
CA ALA A 342 -24.03 -3.75 11.26
C ALA A 342 -24.63 -2.69 12.20
N GLY A 343 -23.81 -1.86 12.87
CA GLY A 343 -24.29 -0.81 13.80
C GLY A 343 -25.39 -1.29 14.76
N SER A 344 -25.04 -2.05 15.81
CA SER A 344 -25.92 -2.64 16.86
C SER A 344 -27.37 -2.11 17.01
N PRO A 345 -28.42 -2.94 17.33
CA PRO A 345 -28.43 -4.36 17.74
C PRO A 345 -29.54 -5.26 17.12
N SER A 346 -29.36 -6.59 17.12
CA SER A 346 -30.24 -7.62 17.74
C SER A 346 -29.95 -9.05 17.25
N LEU A 347 -29.75 -10.00 18.18
CA LEU A 347 -29.92 -11.45 17.97
C LEU A 347 -31.39 -11.81 18.24
N PRO A 348 -32.03 -12.83 17.59
CA PRO A 348 -31.52 -14.23 17.54
C PRO A 348 -31.87 -15.10 16.30
N GLY A 349 -31.11 -16.18 16.09
CA GLY A 349 -31.60 -17.41 15.42
C GLY A 349 -30.53 -18.27 14.71
N MET A 350 -29.94 -19.25 15.39
CA MET A 350 -29.31 -20.46 14.79
C MET A 350 -30.37 -21.56 14.62
N PRO A 351 -30.26 -22.56 13.69
CA PRO A 351 -29.26 -23.67 13.68
C PRO A 351 -28.79 -24.11 12.27
N ASP A 352 -27.88 -25.06 11.99
CA ASP A 352 -26.91 -25.93 12.69
C ASP A 352 -26.02 -26.60 11.59
N ASP A 353 -24.80 -27.00 11.96
CA ASP A 353 -23.95 -28.15 11.54
C ASP A 353 -23.63 -28.47 10.05
N GLU A 354 -22.32 -28.53 9.69
CA GLU A 354 -21.53 -29.79 9.61
C GLU A 354 -20.09 -29.60 9.02
N GLU A 355 -19.10 -30.00 9.83
CA GLU A 355 -17.80 -30.64 9.53
C GLU A 355 -16.85 -30.16 8.41
N MET A 356 -15.72 -29.55 8.82
CA MET A 356 -14.44 -29.54 8.08
C MET A 356 -13.27 -29.91 9.02
N ALA A 357 -12.50 -30.95 8.68
CA ALA A 357 -11.16 -31.23 9.17
C ALA A 357 -10.47 -32.29 8.27
N PRO A 358 -9.12 -32.42 8.26
CA PRO A 358 -8.11 -31.35 8.22
C PRO A 358 -6.89 -31.63 7.27
N ALA A 359 -6.22 -30.54 6.91
CA ALA A 359 -4.76 -30.31 6.78
C ALA A 359 -3.78 -31.29 6.07
N GLY A 360 -3.10 -30.73 5.06
CA GLY A 360 -1.65 -30.82 4.79
C GLY A 360 -1.20 -31.81 3.69
N PRO A 361 0.04 -31.73 3.13
CA PRO A 361 1.13 -30.75 3.34
C PRO A 361 1.81 -30.19 2.04
N ARG A 362 2.52 -29.07 2.22
CA ARG A 362 3.75 -28.55 1.55
C ARG A 362 4.29 -29.28 0.30
N HIS A 363 4.51 -28.50 -0.78
CA HIS A 363 5.79 -28.18 -1.45
C HIS A 363 5.77 -28.21 -2.99
N ARG A 364 6.50 -27.21 -3.54
CA ARG A 364 7.33 -27.21 -4.77
C ARG A 364 6.62 -27.08 -6.11
N SER A 365 6.99 -26.00 -6.79
CA SER A 365 6.92 -25.82 -8.24
C SER A 365 7.41 -27.08 -8.98
N GLY A 366 6.50 -27.65 -9.76
CA GLY A 366 6.77 -28.76 -10.66
C GLY A 366 6.06 -28.52 -11.98
N SER A 367 6.81 -28.57 -13.07
CA SER A 367 6.27 -28.43 -14.42
C SER A 367 5.20 -29.48 -14.71
N ALA A 368 4.10 -29.04 -15.32
CA ALA A 368 3.00 -29.91 -15.67
C ALA A 368 3.35 -30.73 -16.92
N SER A 369 3.80 -31.97 -16.72
CA SER A 369 3.87 -32.97 -17.79
C SER A 369 2.46 -33.28 -18.34
N ALA A 370 2.35 -33.52 -19.65
CA ALA A 370 1.14 -33.69 -20.45
C ALA A 370 0.21 -34.90 -20.14
N ALA A 371 0.15 -35.38 -18.90
CA ALA A 371 -0.72 -36.49 -18.48
C ALA A 371 -1.76 -36.03 -17.45
N GLY A 372 -2.83 -35.38 -17.92
CA GLY A 372 -3.95 -34.99 -17.04
C GLY A 372 -5.07 -34.13 -17.63
N VAL A 373 -4.91 -33.53 -18.81
CA VAL A 373 -5.95 -32.64 -19.38
C VAL A 373 -7.19 -33.45 -19.75
N THR A 374 -8.33 -33.17 -19.11
CA THR A 374 -9.58 -33.89 -19.40
C THR A 374 -10.54 -33.08 -20.25
N ARG A 375 -10.52 -31.74 -20.18
CA ARG A 375 -11.38 -30.84 -20.98
C ARG A 375 -10.72 -29.50 -21.26
N ILE A 376 -11.24 -28.81 -22.27
CA ILE A 376 -10.89 -27.41 -22.59
C ILE A 376 -12.05 -26.52 -22.18
N ILE A 377 -11.76 -25.41 -21.51
CA ILE A 377 -12.73 -24.37 -21.16
C ILE A 377 -12.59 -23.24 -22.17
N GLN A 378 -13.70 -22.89 -22.80
CA GLN A 378 -13.79 -21.70 -23.65
C GLN A 378 -14.29 -20.53 -22.81
N PHE A 379 -13.44 -19.55 -22.57
CA PHE A 379 -13.81 -18.29 -21.93
C PHE A 379 -14.04 -17.20 -22.97
N LYS A 380 -15.01 -16.33 -22.71
CA LYS A 380 -15.06 -15.00 -23.30
C LYS A 380 -14.70 -14.00 -22.20
N ILE A 381 -13.63 -13.26 -22.42
CA ILE A 381 -13.13 -12.21 -21.54
C ILE A 381 -13.53 -10.87 -22.17
N SER A 382 -14.11 -9.97 -21.41
CA SER A 382 -14.49 -8.64 -21.90
C SER A 382 -14.35 -7.59 -20.81
N LEU A 383 -13.84 -6.42 -21.17
CA LEU A 383 -13.78 -5.28 -20.28
C LEU A 383 -15.19 -4.79 -19.94
N ALA A 384 -15.44 -4.58 -18.65
CA ALA A 384 -16.63 -3.92 -18.16
C ALA A 384 -16.59 -2.44 -18.53
N GLU A 385 -17.76 -1.81 -18.54
CA GLU A 385 -17.94 -0.35 -18.70
C GLU A 385 -17.51 0.27 -20.05
N ILE A 386 -16.72 -0.43 -20.87
CA ILE A 386 -16.31 0.04 -22.20
C ILE A 386 -17.36 -0.30 -23.26
N ARG A 387 -17.69 0.70 -24.09
CA ARG A 387 -18.53 0.53 -25.29
C ARG A 387 -17.91 1.24 -26.51
N PRO A 388 -17.86 0.58 -27.69
CA PRO A 388 -18.25 -0.81 -27.97
C PRO A 388 -17.35 -1.84 -27.27
N PRO A 389 -17.82 -3.09 -27.06
CA PRO A 389 -17.11 -4.03 -26.20
C PRO A 389 -15.74 -4.42 -26.77
N ILE A 390 -14.71 -4.34 -25.94
CA ILE A 390 -13.39 -4.93 -26.16
C ILE A 390 -13.43 -6.33 -25.54
N TRP A 391 -13.06 -7.36 -26.31
CA TRP A 391 -13.16 -8.74 -25.83
C TRP A 391 -12.20 -9.70 -26.52
N ARG A 392 -11.91 -10.80 -25.84
CA ARG A 392 -11.14 -11.95 -26.30
C ARG A 392 -11.89 -13.24 -26.01
N ARG A 393 -11.70 -14.26 -26.83
CA ARG A 393 -12.21 -15.60 -26.62
C ARG A 393 -11.04 -16.56 -26.64
N VAL A 394 -10.81 -17.21 -25.52
CA VAL A 394 -9.66 -18.07 -25.30
C VAL A 394 -10.11 -19.49 -24.96
N LEU A 395 -9.27 -20.46 -25.32
CA LEU A 395 -9.39 -21.86 -25.00
C LEU A 395 -8.25 -22.23 -24.05
N VAL A 396 -8.59 -22.68 -22.84
CA VAL A 396 -7.61 -23.06 -21.83
C VAL A 396 -7.87 -24.47 -21.32
N PRO A 397 -6.84 -25.28 -21.01
CA PRO A 397 -7.02 -26.57 -20.34
C PRO A 397 -7.67 -26.41 -18.97
N ASP A 398 -8.57 -27.33 -18.59
CA ASP A 398 -9.19 -27.31 -17.24
C ASP A 398 -8.21 -27.64 -16.09
N THR A 399 -6.98 -28.00 -16.43
CA THR A 399 -5.86 -28.22 -15.51
C THR A 399 -5.07 -26.95 -15.21
N MET A 400 -5.23 -25.87 -15.99
CA MET A 400 -4.63 -24.58 -15.67
C MET A 400 -5.19 -24.05 -14.34
N THR A 401 -4.38 -23.26 -13.65
CA THR A 401 -4.76 -22.57 -12.42
C THR A 401 -5.45 -21.24 -12.71
N LEU A 402 -5.92 -20.53 -11.69
CA LEU A 402 -6.39 -19.16 -11.86
C LEU A 402 -5.21 -18.23 -12.18
N GLY A 403 -4.02 -18.45 -11.60
CA GLY A 403 -2.81 -17.72 -11.97
C GLY A 403 -2.37 -17.95 -13.43
N ASP A 404 -2.53 -19.17 -13.96
CA ASP A 404 -2.34 -19.44 -15.39
C ASP A 404 -3.37 -18.68 -16.24
N LEU A 405 -4.64 -18.65 -15.81
CA LEU A 405 -5.69 -17.91 -16.50
C LEU A 405 -5.43 -16.40 -16.48
N HIS A 406 -4.89 -15.85 -15.39
CA HIS A 406 -4.44 -14.46 -15.31
C HIS A 406 -3.39 -14.17 -16.38
N ASN A 407 -2.35 -15.00 -16.49
CA ASN A 407 -1.33 -14.87 -17.54
C ASN A 407 -1.93 -14.93 -18.96
N VAL A 408 -2.93 -15.79 -19.19
CA VAL A 408 -3.65 -15.83 -20.47
C VAL A 408 -4.41 -14.52 -20.71
N ILE A 409 -5.03 -13.93 -19.69
CA ILE A 409 -5.75 -12.66 -19.80
C ILE A 409 -4.76 -11.54 -20.12
N GLN A 410 -3.64 -11.43 -19.40
CA GLN A 410 -2.61 -10.41 -19.62
C GLN A 410 -2.10 -10.41 -21.06
N VAL A 411 -1.68 -11.58 -21.57
CA VAL A 411 -1.22 -11.71 -22.95
C VAL A 411 -2.35 -11.42 -23.94
N ALA A 412 -3.57 -11.92 -23.71
CA ALA A 412 -4.68 -11.69 -24.62
C ALA A 412 -5.13 -10.21 -24.66
N MET A 413 -4.91 -9.46 -23.58
CA MET A 413 -5.20 -8.04 -23.50
C MET A 413 -4.01 -7.16 -23.93
N GLY A 414 -2.80 -7.71 -24.05
CA GLY A 414 -1.61 -6.92 -24.40
C GLY A 414 -1.08 -6.07 -23.24
N TRP A 415 -1.30 -6.54 -22.01
CA TRP A 415 -0.88 -5.90 -20.77
C TRP A 415 0.38 -6.55 -20.18
N TRP A 416 1.01 -5.84 -19.24
CA TRP A 416 2.37 -6.14 -18.79
C TRP A 416 2.44 -6.76 -17.40
N ASP A 417 1.30 -7.10 -16.79
CA ASP A 417 1.23 -7.68 -15.45
C ASP A 417 1.99 -6.84 -14.42
N SER A 418 1.75 -5.52 -14.46
CA SER A 418 2.48 -4.53 -13.65
C SER A 418 1.73 -4.11 -12.39
N HIS A 419 0.50 -4.60 -12.20
CA HIS A 419 -0.39 -4.21 -11.12
C HIS A 419 -1.04 -5.43 -10.45
N MET A 420 -1.56 -5.21 -9.22
CA MET A 420 -2.30 -6.23 -8.47
C MET A 420 -3.58 -6.65 -9.18
N HIS A 421 -4.00 -7.89 -8.91
CA HIS A 421 -5.21 -8.46 -9.49
C HIS A 421 -5.86 -9.51 -8.60
N GLU A 422 -7.11 -9.82 -8.89
CA GLU A 422 -7.87 -10.86 -8.20
C GLU A 422 -8.98 -11.45 -9.09
N PHE A 423 -9.40 -12.66 -8.76
CA PHE A 423 -10.60 -13.32 -9.27
C PHE A 423 -11.64 -13.48 -8.16
N GLU A 424 -12.90 -13.20 -8.47
CA GLU A 424 -14.02 -13.61 -7.62
C GLU A 424 -14.79 -14.74 -8.32
N VAL A 425 -14.78 -15.94 -7.72
CA VAL A 425 -15.46 -17.13 -8.23
C VAL A 425 -16.35 -17.72 -7.13
N ASN A 426 -17.65 -17.81 -7.40
CA ASN A 426 -18.64 -18.34 -6.44
C ASN A 426 -18.66 -17.62 -5.07
N GLY A 427 -18.30 -16.33 -5.04
CA GLY A 427 -18.22 -15.52 -3.81
C GLY A 427 -16.96 -15.78 -2.98
N VAL A 428 -15.96 -16.44 -3.56
CA VAL A 428 -14.63 -16.64 -2.98
C VAL A 428 -13.64 -15.86 -3.83
N THR A 429 -12.70 -15.17 -3.18
CA THR A 429 -11.68 -14.39 -3.86
C THR A 429 -10.37 -15.17 -3.97
N TYR A 430 -9.71 -15.03 -5.10
CA TYR A 430 -8.45 -15.69 -5.43
C TYR A 430 -7.47 -14.68 -6.00
N GLY A 431 -6.20 -14.75 -5.65
CA GLY A 431 -5.15 -13.82 -6.09
C GLY A 431 -3.79 -14.23 -5.56
N SER A 432 -2.78 -13.36 -5.71
CA SER A 432 -1.47 -13.59 -5.07
C SER A 432 -1.63 -13.67 -3.56
N LEU A 433 -1.00 -14.67 -2.94
CA LEU A 433 -0.87 -14.76 -1.50
C LEU A 433 0.23 -13.80 -1.03
N ASP A 434 -0.09 -12.51 -1.05
CA ASP A 434 0.71 -11.52 -0.35
C ASP A 434 0.08 -11.33 1.05
N ASP A 435 0.93 -11.24 2.09
CA ASP A 435 0.56 -11.22 3.52
C ASP A 435 -0.28 -9.98 3.94
N GLU A 436 -0.73 -9.16 2.98
CA GLU A 436 -1.37 -7.84 3.15
C GLU A 436 -2.83 -7.78 2.65
N SER A 437 -3.40 -8.89 2.16
CA SER A 437 -4.81 -8.91 1.71
C SER A 437 -5.80 -8.77 2.89
N PHE A 438 -6.72 -7.80 2.79
CA PHE A 438 -7.69 -7.44 3.86
C PHE A 438 -8.86 -8.43 4.03
N TYR A 439 -8.93 -9.48 3.22
CA TYR A 439 -9.98 -10.51 3.21
C TYR A 439 -9.40 -11.87 2.83
N GLU A 440 -10.15 -12.95 3.05
CA GLU A 440 -9.71 -14.30 2.66
C GLU A 440 -9.52 -14.38 1.15
N VAL A 441 -8.26 -14.38 0.71
CA VAL A 441 -7.82 -14.62 -0.65
C VAL A 441 -7.20 -16.01 -0.70
N LEU A 442 -7.74 -16.88 -1.56
CA LEU A 442 -7.16 -18.19 -1.82
C LEU A 442 -6.10 -18.08 -2.91
N ASP A 443 -5.03 -18.87 -2.78
CA ASP A 443 -3.95 -18.87 -3.77
C ASP A 443 -4.46 -19.24 -5.15
N GLU A 444 -4.32 -18.32 -6.10
CA GLU A 444 -4.70 -18.54 -7.48
C GLU A 444 -3.81 -19.57 -8.19
N TRP A 445 -2.55 -19.73 -7.77
CA TRP A 445 -1.58 -20.68 -8.32
C TRP A 445 -1.80 -22.09 -7.79
N GLU A 446 -2.42 -22.25 -6.63
CA GLU A 446 -2.82 -23.56 -6.10
C GLU A 446 -4.27 -23.96 -6.46
N THR A 447 -4.97 -23.14 -7.25
CA THR A 447 -6.39 -23.36 -7.60
C THR A 447 -6.59 -23.71 -9.08
N PRO A 448 -6.64 -25.01 -9.45
CA PRO A 448 -6.99 -25.44 -10.81
C PRO A 448 -8.42 -25.04 -11.20
N LEU A 449 -8.63 -24.64 -12.46
CA LEU A 449 -9.95 -24.30 -12.99
C LEU A 449 -10.97 -25.46 -12.86
N SER A 450 -10.49 -26.70 -12.89
CA SER A 450 -11.30 -27.91 -12.67
C SER A 450 -11.82 -28.07 -11.24
N SER A 451 -11.22 -27.41 -10.24
CA SER A 451 -11.65 -27.48 -8.82
C SER A 451 -12.84 -26.56 -8.52
N LEU A 452 -12.99 -25.47 -9.29
CA LEU A 452 -13.95 -24.38 -9.08
C LEU A 452 -15.41 -24.73 -9.41
N ALA A 453 -15.68 -25.96 -9.86
CA ALA A 453 -17.00 -26.46 -10.25
C ALA A 453 -17.75 -25.54 -11.24
N LEU A 454 -17.00 -24.93 -12.17
CA LEU A 454 -17.51 -23.96 -13.13
C LEU A 454 -18.63 -24.52 -14.02
N ARG A 455 -19.56 -23.64 -14.43
CA ARG A 455 -20.71 -23.98 -15.29
C ARG A 455 -20.77 -23.10 -16.53
N GLU A 456 -21.32 -23.61 -17.62
CA GLU A 456 -21.58 -22.77 -18.80
C GLU A 456 -22.46 -21.57 -18.42
N LYS A 457 -22.12 -20.42 -19.00
CA LYS A 457 -22.70 -19.09 -18.73
C LYS A 457 -22.38 -18.51 -17.36
N GLN A 458 -21.59 -19.19 -16.54
CA GLN A 458 -21.07 -18.61 -15.31
C GLN A 458 -20.15 -17.44 -15.63
N ARG A 459 -20.30 -16.37 -14.86
CA ARG A 459 -19.40 -15.21 -14.87
C ARG A 459 -18.44 -15.33 -13.70
N ILE A 460 -17.18 -15.09 -13.97
CA ILE A 460 -16.09 -14.86 -13.03
C ILE A 460 -15.75 -13.38 -13.14
N LYS A 461 -15.61 -12.71 -12.00
CA LYS A 461 -15.09 -11.33 -11.95
C LYS A 461 -13.57 -11.43 -11.92
N TYR A 462 -12.90 -10.62 -12.72
CA TYR A 462 -11.45 -10.48 -12.68
C TYR A 462 -11.15 -8.98 -12.61
N SER A 463 -10.55 -8.54 -11.50
CA SER A 463 -10.12 -7.16 -11.28
C SER A 463 -8.62 -7.09 -11.56
N TYR A 464 -8.18 -6.12 -12.34
CA TYR A 464 -6.76 -5.85 -12.62
C TYR A 464 -6.50 -4.37 -12.42
N ASP A 465 -5.38 -4.02 -11.80
CA ASP A 465 -5.02 -2.66 -11.39
C ASP A 465 -6.07 -2.04 -10.47
N PHE A 466 -5.81 -2.08 -9.16
CA PHE A 466 -6.74 -1.52 -8.16
C PHE A 466 -6.75 0.01 -8.14
N GLY A 467 -5.83 0.68 -8.84
CA GLY A 467 -5.86 2.11 -9.10
C GLY A 467 -6.84 2.44 -10.21
N ASP A 468 -6.63 1.87 -11.40
CA ASP A 468 -7.46 2.11 -12.59
C ASP A 468 -8.80 1.34 -12.59
N ASP A 469 -8.95 0.37 -11.69
CA ASP A 469 -10.12 -0.50 -11.49
C ASP A 469 -10.59 -1.21 -12.78
N TRP A 470 -9.68 -1.89 -13.49
CA TRP A 470 -10.04 -2.64 -14.70
C TRP A 470 -10.84 -3.90 -14.38
N GLN A 471 -12.15 -3.75 -14.45
CA GLN A 471 -13.10 -4.83 -14.23
C GLN A 471 -13.33 -5.67 -15.49
N HIS A 472 -13.14 -6.98 -15.39
CA HIS A 472 -13.37 -7.93 -16.47
C HIS A 472 -14.54 -8.86 -16.17
N ASN A 473 -15.31 -9.12 -17.22
CA ASN A 473 -16.31 -10.17 -17.22
C ASN A 473 -15.73 -11.39 -17.94
N VAL A 474 -15.29 -12.39 -17.17
CA VAL A 474 -14.79 -13.66 -17.69
C VAL A 474 -15.93 -14.67 -17.68
N VAL A 475 -16.51 -14.95 -18.85
CA VAL A 475 -17.68 -15.83 -18.98
C VAL A 475 -17.26 -17.20 -19.53
N VAL A 476 -17.60 -18.26 -18.81
CA VAL A 476 -17.49 -19.64 -19.30
C VAL A 476 -18.51 -19.83 -20.40
N GLU A 477 -18.10 -19.86 -21.67
CA GLU A 477 -19.03 -20.06 -22.77
C GLU A 477 -19.34 -21.54 -22.99
N LYS A 478 -18.31 -22.40 -22.99
CA LYS A 478 -18.43 -23.83 -23.30
C LYS A 478 -17.33 -24.67 -22.64
N PHE A 479 -17.62 -25.95 -22.43
CA PHE A 479 -16.62 -26.99 -22.21
C PHE A 479 -16.49 -27.84 -23.47
N LEU A 480 -15.26 -28.01 -23.96
CA LEU A 480 -14.93 -28.70 -25.21
C LEU A 480 -14.03 -29.91 -24.95
N PRO A 481 -14.09 -30.95 -25.80
CA PRO A 481 -13.08 -32.01 -25.77
C PRO A 481 -11.71 -31.44 -26.18
N VAL A 482 -10.64 -32.05 -25.68
CA VAL A 482 -9.27 -31.72 -26.08
C VAL A 482 -9.08 -32.07 -27.56
N ASP A 483 -8.65 -31.08 -28.36
CA ASP A 483 -8.21 -31.29 -29.73
C ASP A 483 -6.68 -31.37 -29.75
N ALA A 484 -6.14 -32.57 -29.95
CA ALA A 484 -4.69 -32.81 -29.94
C ALA A 484 -3.93 -32.14 -31.10
N SER A 485 -4.62 -31.52 -32.06
CA SER A 485 -4.01 -30.75 -33.15
C SER A 485 -3.77 -29.28 -32.81
N LEU A 486 -4.31 -28.81 -31.68
CA LEU A 486 -4.17 -27.43 -31.21
C LEU A 486 -3.19 -27.38 -30.02
N ASN A 487 -2.43 -26.29 -29.95
CA ASN A 487 -1.66 -25.93 -28.76
C ASN A 487 -2.52 -25.00 -27.90
N TYR A 488 -2.56 -25.26 -26.59
CA TYR A 488 -3.29 -24.45 -25.62
C TYR A 488 -2.28 -23.80 -24.65
N PRO A 489 -2.57 -22.60 -24.11
CA PRO A 489 -3.78 -21.81 -24.30
C PRO A 489 -3.84 -21.17 -25.70
N LEU A 490 -5.05 -20.89 -26.20
CA LEU A 490 -5.26 -20.40 -27.56
C LEU A 490 -6.35 -19.33 -27.61
N CYS A 491 -6.04 -18.16 -28.17
CA CYS A 491 -7.05 -17.18 -28.55
C CYS A 491 -7.67 -17.57 -29.89
N VAL A 492 -9.01 -17.64 -29.97
CA VAL A 492 -9.73 -18.06 -31.19
C VAL A 492 -10.56 -16.95 -31.83
N ALA A 493 -10.77 -15.85 -31.10
CA ALA A 493 -11.42 -14.65 -31.63
C ALA A 493 -11.24 -13.49 -30.65
N GLY A 494 -11.33 -12.27 -31.14
CA GLY A 494 -11.38 -11.06 -30.33
C GLY A 494 -11.81 -9.88 -31.19
N LYS A 495 -11.97 -8.73 -30.56
CA LYS A 495 -12.22 -7.47 -31.26
C LYS A 495 -11.70 -6.29 -30.44
N ARG A 496 -11.22 -5.27 -31.15
CA ARG A 496 -10.76 -3.98 -30.65
C ARG A 496 -9.44 -4.07 -29.88
N ALA A 497 -8.66 -3.00 -29.96
CA ALA A 497 -7.43 -2.88 -29.19
C ALA A 497 -7.83 -2.73 -27.73
N CYS A 498 -7.02 -3.29 -26.83
CA CYS A 498 -7.23 -3.04 -25.41
C CYS A 498 -6.73 -1.64 -25.04
N PRO A 499 -7.25 -1.06 -23.95
CA PRO A 499 -6.69 0.16 -23.39
C PRO A 499 -5.19 -0.03 -23.13
N PRO A 500 -4.35 0.96 -23.43
CA PRO A 500 -2.97 0.97 -22.95
C PRO A 500 -2.94 0.88 -21.42
N GLU A 501 -1.86 0.29 -20.87
CA GLU A 501 -1.59 0.33 -19.42
C GLU A 501 -1.55 1.80 -18.92
N ASP A 502 -1.92 2.01 -17.66
CA ASP A 502 -1.89 3.32 -16.97
C ASP A 502 -2.71 4.43 -17.66
N CYS A 503 -3.70 4.08 -18.48
CA CYS A 503 -4.51 5.08 -19.18
C CYS A 503 -5.61 5.71 -18.31
N GLY A 504 -5.69 5.40 -17.01
CA GLY A 504 -6.63 5.98 -16.06
C GLY A 504 -8.01 5.31 -16.07
N GLY A 505 -8.04 3.98 -16.22
CA GLY A 505 -9.28 3.19 -16.18
C GLY A 505 -10.24 3.46 -17.36
N PRO A 506 -11.49 2.98 -17.28
CA PRO A 506 -12.47 3.11 -18.37
C PRO A 506 -12.76 4.56 -18.79
N TRP A 507 -12.68 5.50 -17.84
CA TRP A 507 -12.89 6.92 -18.09
C TRP A 507 -11.69 7.57 -18.76
N GLY A 508 -10.48 7.29 -18.27
CA GLY A 508 -9.25 7.78 -18.88
C GLY A 508 -9.06 7.24 -20.30
N TYR A 509 -9.40 5.98 -20.56
CA TYR A 509 -9.41 5.43 -21.92
C TYR A 509 -10.39 6.16 -22.84
N ALA A 510 -11.58 6.53 -22.35
CA ALA A 510 -12.53 7.29 -23.14
C ALA A 510 -11.99 8.69 -23.49
N GLU A 511 -11.38 9.39 -22.53
CA GLU A 511 -10.72 10.68 -22.74
C GLU A 511 -9.54 10.56 -23.73
N PHE A 512 -8.75 9.50 -23.60
CA PHE A 512 -7.66 9.18 -24.52
C PHE A 512 -8.18 9.01 -25.95
N LEU A 513 -9.23 8.20 -26.17
CA LEU A 513 -9.83 8.01 -27.49
C LEU A 513 -10.44 9.29 -28.08
N GLU A 514 -11.05 10.14 -27.25
CA GLU A 514 -11.55 11.44 -27.69
C GLU A 514 -10.39 12.35 -28.14
N THR A 515 -9.30 12.35 -27.39
CA THR A 515 -8.11 13.18 -27.66
C THR A 515 -7.38 12.76 -28.93
N ILE A 516 -7.05 11.46 -29.07
CA ILE A 516 -6.39 10.97 -30.30
C ILE A 516 -7.34 11.00 -31.51
N GLY A 517 -8.66 11.04 -31.27
CA GLY A 517 -9.66 11.15 -32.32
C GLY A 517 -9.82 12.57 -32.90
N ASP A 518 -9.36 13.60 -32.18
CA ASP A 518 -9.42 15.01 -32.61
C ASP A 518 -8.02 15.59 -32.86
N PRO A 519 -7.55 15.64 -34.12
CA PRO A 519 -6.26 16.26 -34.47
C PRO A 519 -6.14 17.76 -34.14
N ALA A 520 -7.25 18.43 -33.76
CA ALA A 520 -7.23 19.82 -33.32
C ALA A 520 -7.14 19.97 -31.79
N ASP A 521 -7.23 18.88 -31.03
CA ASP A 521 -7.01 18.90 -29.59
C ASP A 521 -5.55 19.24 -29.29
N SER A 522 -5.32 20.08 -28.27
CA SER A 522 -3.97 20.51 -27.90
C SER A 522 -3.08 19.37 -27.40
N ASN A 523 -3.69 18.28 -26.94
CA ASN A 523 -2.99 17.12 -26.38
C ASN A 523 -2.90 15.95 -27.37
N HIS A 524 -3.38 16.10 -28.61
CA HIS A 524 -3.41 15.03 -29.61
C HIS A 524 -2.03 14.43 -29.90
N GLU A 525 -1.04 15.28 -30.21
CA GLU A 525 0.33 14.82 -30.52
C GLU A 525 1.02 14.20 -29.30
N GLU A 526 0.79 14.75 -28.10
CA GLU A 526 1.34 14.24 -26.84
C GLU A 526 0.78 12.85 -26.50
N MET A 527 -0.54 12.65 -26.65
CA MET A 527 -1.18 11.35 -26.39
C MET A 527 -0.78 10.28 -27.39
N LEU A 528 -0.56 10.67 -28.66
CA LEU A 528 0.00 9.75 -29.65
C LEU A 528 1.46 9.40 -29.33
N GLU A 529 2.29 10.35 -28.90
CA GLU A 529 3.67 10.04 -28.48
C GLU A 529 3.70 9.12 -27.25
N TRP A 530 2.83 9.37 -26.26
CA TRP A 530 2.70 8.54 -25.05
C TRP A 530 2.36 7.08 -25.37
N VAL A 531 1.44 6.82 -26.29
CA VAL A 531 1.04 5.46 -26.68
C VAL A 531 2.02 4.79 -27.67
N GLY A 532 3.14 5.43 -27.98
CA GLY A 532 4.18 4.88 -28.87
C GLY A 532 4.06 5.28 -30.34
N GLY A 533 3.22 6.27 -30.65
CA GLY A 533 3.16 6.99 -31.93
C GLY A 533 1.83 6.84 -32.68
N GLU A 534 1.23 5.65 -32.66
CA GLU A 534 -0.04 5.37 -33.32
C GLU A 534 -0.89 4.38 -32.52
N PHE A 535 -2.21 4.54 -32.58
CA PHE A 535 -3.15 3.65 -31.89
C PHE A 535 -4.47 3.55 -32.66
N ASP A 536 -4.82 2.36 -33.15
CA ASP A 536 -6.13 2.07 -33.72
C ASP A 536 -7.01 1.32 -32.70
N PRO A 537 -8.06 1.95 -32.13
CA PRO A 537 -8.93 1.31 -31.15
C PRO A 537 -9.72 0.11 -31.70
N GLU A 538 -9.82 -0.07 -33.01
CA GLU A 538 -10.51 -1.21 -33.62
C GLU A 538 -9.59 -2.37 -33.97
N GLU A 539 -8.27 -2.20 -33.87
CA GLU A 539 -7.26 -3.18 -34.25
C GLU A 539 -7.17 -4.34 -33.24
N PHE A 540 -7.12 -5.57 -33.74
CA PHE A 540 -6.83 -6.74 -32.92
C PHE A 540 -6.21 -7.82 -33.80
N ASP A 541 -4.95 -8.16 -33.53
CA ASP A 541 -4.23 -9.21 -34.23
C ASP A 541 -4.34 -10.54 -33.46
N LEU A 542 -5.08 -11.49 -34.05
CA LEU A 542 -5.27 -12.83 -33.49
C LEU A 542 -4.03 -13.71 -33.63
N GLU A 543 -3.23 -13.52 -34.69
CA GLU A 543 -2.03 -14.32 -34.95
C GLU A 543 -0.93 -13.91 -33.96
N GLU A 544 -0.65 -12.61 -33.84
CA GLU A 544 0.30 -12.06 -32.88
C GLU A 544 -0.04 -12.47 -31.43
N THR A 545 -1.32 -12.34 -31.04
CA THR A 545 -1.76 -12.78 -29.70
C THR A 545 -1.45 -14.25 -29.45
N ASN A 546 -1.60 -15.11 -30.47
CA ASN A 546 -1.32 -16.54 -30.34
C ASN A 546 0.18 -16.86 -30.38
N GLU A 547 0.99 -16.07 -31.08
CA GLU A 547 2.46 -16.16 -31.01
C GLU A 547 2.93 -15.81 -29.60
N MET A 548 2.44 -14.74 -28.99
CA MET A 548 2.77 -14.36 -27.61
C MET A 548 2.29 -15.40 -26.58
N LEU A 549 1.10 -15.98 -26.77
CA LEU A 549 0.63 -17.08 -25.92
C LEU A 549 1.52 -18.33 -26.08
N ALA A 550 1.95 -18.63 -27.31
CA ALA A 550 2.87 -19.74 -27.54
C ALA A 550 4.24 -19.50 -26.89
N ASP A 551 4.79 -18.28 -26.97
CA ASP A 551 6.06 -17.94 -26.34
C ASP A 551 5.98 -17.99 -24.80
N ARG A 552 4.88 -17.47 -24.22
CA ARG A 552 4.68 -17.46 -22.76
C ARG A 552 4.50 -18.87 -22.17
N PHE A 553 3.85 -19.78 -22.90
CA PHE A 553 3.49 -21.12 -22.41
C PHE A 553 4.27 -22.27 -23.09
N GLY A 554 5.24 -21.96 -23.96
CA GLY A 554 5.85 -22.89 -24.90
C GLY A 554 7.20 -23.51 -24.53
N GLU A 555 7.80 -23.23 -23.38
CA GLU A 555 9.06 -23.87 -22.99
C GLU A 555 8.86 -25.19 -22.24
N GLU A 556 8.80 -26.31 -22.98
CA GLU A 556 9.42 -27.59 -22.60
C GLU A 556 9.43 -28.56 -23.81
N ALA A 557 10.33 -28.32 -24.75
CA ALA A 557 10.83 -29.34 -25.69
C ALA A 557 12.24 -28.96 -26.19
N SER A 558 13.25 -29.12 -25.34
CA SER A 558 14.65 -29.26 -25.74
C SER A 558 15.43 -30.08 -24.73
#